data_AF-A0A6P7IYX7-F1
#
_entry.id   AF-A0A6P7IYX7-F1
#
_cell.length_a   1.000
_cell.length_b   1.000
_cell.length_c   1.000
_cell.angle_alpha   90.00
_cell.angle_beta   90.00
_cell.angle_gamma   90.00
#
_symmetry.space_group_name_H-M   'P 1'
#
loop_
_entity.id
_entity.type
_entity.pdbx_description
1 polymer ?
#
loop_
_entity_poly.entity_id
_entity_poly.type
_entity_poly.pdbx_seq_one_letter_code
_entity_poly.pdbx_strand_id
1 'polypeptide(L)'
;MAAVTIWRYTSARVLGGWGPLLCVILGSLVALLMPLVGVEDRCCGSLKSIAQLRCLLWGSSQHSSAVQSTSLTVPFTALDVLPQKSKPSKEMELEAKAALQQALEMKKLGKRDKAHKLLVHALSMNPEFVDALTELGTILEEEKDVVQADHLYTKALAISPCNKRALISRDRTLPLVEEIDQRYFSIIDSKVRRLMSIPKGNSALRRVMEETYYHHIYHTVAIEGSTLTLSEIRHIIETRYAVPGKSLQEQNEAIGVDAAMKYINTTLLSRSGDMTVSDILEIHRRVLGYVDPVEGGRLRTNQVFVGHHIPPHPQDLQRHMQELVHWLNSEEALQLHPVEYAALAHYKLVACCRATRSWPGAGLS
;
A
#
# COMPACT_ATOMS: atom_id res chain seq x y z
N MET A 1 -20.69 -26.23 95.02
CA MET A 1 -20.05 -24.90 94.85
C MET A 1 -20.45 -24.39 93.48
N ALA A 2 -21.49 -23.55 93.40
CA ALA A 2 -21.36 -22.10 93.20
C ALA A 2 -20.60 -21.79 91.89
N ALA A 3 -21.27 -21.48 90.77
CA ALA A 3 -21.93 -20.22 90.42
C ALA A 3 -20.96 -19.14 89.90
N VAL A 4 -21.49 -18.30 88.99
CA VAL A 4 -21.01 -16.96 88.56
C VAL A 4 -20.13 -16.98 87.29
N THR A 5 -20.67 -16.93 86.05
CA THR A 5 -21.38 -15.87 85.27
C THR A 5 -20.46 -14.94 84.46
N ILE A 6 -20.51 -14.96 83.12
CA ILE A 6 -21.24 -14.06 82.18
C ILE A 6 -20.56 -12.70 81.93
N TRP A 7 -20.16 -12.44 80.67
CA TRP A 7 -20.69 -11.37 79.77
C TRP A 7 -20.06 -11.56 78.37
N ARG A 8 -20.71 -12.07 77.31
CA ARG A 8 -21.73 -11.51 76.37
C ARG A 8 -21.29 -10.28 75.52
N TYR A 9 -21.46 -10.47 74.20
CA TYR A 9 -21.66 -9.49 73.09
C TYR A 9 -20.45 -8.78 72.46
N THR A 10 -20.11 -9.08 71.20
CA THR A 10 -20.64 -8.43 69.97
C THR A 10 -20.15 -9.12 68.67
N SER A 11 -21.03 -9.13 67.67
CA SER A 11 -20.86 -9.40 66.22
C SER A 11 -20.35 -10.78 65.75
N ALA A 12 -21.20 -11.75 65.40
CA ALA A 12 -21.93 -11.89 64.12
C ALA A 12 -21.05 -12.20 62.87
N ARG A 13 -21.18 -13.45 62.39
CA ARG A 13 -21.18 -13.96 60.99
C ARG A 13 -20.43 -13.14 59.92
N VAL A 14 -19.44 -13.76 59.25
CA VAL A 14 -19.47 -14.18 57.82
C VAL A 14 -18.25 -15.08 57.57
N LEU A 15 -18.43 -16.39 57.71
CA LEU A 15 -17.59 -17.40 57.08
C LEU A 15 -18.40 -17.97 55.91
N GLY A 16 -17.99 -17.67 54.68
CA GLY A 16 -18.63 -18.22 53.49
C GLY A 16 -18.42 -17.35 52.26
N GLY A 17 -17.86 -17.93 51.20
CA GLY A 17 -18.10 -17.40 49.85
C GLY A 17 -16.97 -17.49 48.84
N TRP A 18 -15.70 -17.64 49.24
CA TRP A 18 -14.58 -17.40 48.29
C TRP A 18 -13.79 -18.65 47.88
N GLY A 19 -13.94 -19.77 48.58
CA GLY A 19 -13.31 -21.04 48.21
C GLY A 19 -13.71 -21.59 46.82
N PRO A 20 -15.00 -21.56 46.43
CA PRO A 20 -15.42 -22.06 45.12
C PRO A 20 -14.96 -21.17 43.96
N LEU A 21 -14.90 -19.85 44.18
CA LEU A 21 -14.48 -18.86 43.18
C LEU A 21 -13.00 -18.99 42.83
N LEU A 22 -12.14 -19.23 43.84
CA LEU A 22 -10.71 -19.45 43.64
C LEU A 22 -10.41 -20.76 42.87
N CYS A 23 -11.18 -21.82 43.11
CA CYS A 23 -11.06 -23.08 42.36
C CYS A 23 -11.53 -22.98 40.91
N VAL A 24 -12.57 -22.19 40.62
CA VAL A 24 -13.02 -21.95 39.23
C VAL A 24 -12.02 -21.10 38.46
N ILE A 25 -11.39 -20.10 39.11
CA ILE A 25 -10.36 -19.27 38.49
C ILE A 25 -9.09 -20.09 38.21
N LEU A 26 -8.63 -20.92 39.17
CA LEU A 26 -7.50 -21.83 38.93
C LEU A 26 -7.80 -22.90 37.89
N GLY A 27 -9.00 -23.48 37.88
CA GLY A 27 -9.43 -24.46 36.88
C GLY A 27 -9.51 -23.87 35.47
N SER A 28 -9.96 -22.62 35.35
CA SER A 28 -9.97 -21.87 34.09
C SER A 28 -8.55 -21.57 33.58
N LEU A 29 -7.61 -21.30 34.49
CA LEU A 29 -6.20 -21.04 34.15
C LEU A 29 -5.48 -22.30 33.66
N VAL A 30 -5.78 -23.47 34.24
CA VAL A 30 -5.25 -24.77 33.81
C VAL A 30 -5.82 -25.21 32.46
N ALA A 31 -7.09 -24.92 32.18
CA ALA A 31 -7.70 -25.17 30.87
C ALA A 31 -7.10 -24.29 29.75
N LEU A 32 -6.59 -23.11 30.09
CA LEU A 32 -5.92 -22.19 29.15
C LEU A 32 -4.48 -22.61 28.82
N LEU A 33 -3.86 -23.41 29.68
CA LEU A 33 -2.45 -23.83 29.59
C LEU A 33 -2.25 -25.25 29.03
N MET A 34 -3.31 -26.05 28.84
CA MET A 34 -3.21 -27.39 28.26
C MET A 34 -3.27 -27.36 26.72
N PRO A 35 -2.34 -28.03 26.00
CA PRO A 35 -2.40 -28.12 24.55
C PRO A 35 -3.50 -29.13 24.15
N LEU A 36 -4.58 -28.62 23.56
CA LEU A 36 -5.61 -29.45 22.92
C LEU A 36 -5.02 -30.13 21.69
N VAL A 37 -4.56 -31.37 21.89
CA VAL A 37 -4.31 -32.34 20.82
C VAL A 37 -5.65 -32.86 20.34
N GLY A 38 -5.94 -32.63 19.06
CA GLY A 38 -6.90 -33.40 18.27
C GLY A 38 -8.37 -33.03 18.41
N VAL A 39 -8.86 -32.11 17.56
CA VAL A 39 -10.19 -32.17 16.93
C VAL A 39 -10.08 -31.51 15.55
N GLU A 40 -10.24 -32.32 14.50
CA GLU A 40 -10.30 -31.91 13.11
C GLU A 40 -11.63 -31.20 12.75
N ASP A 41 -11.51 -30.24 11.83
CA ASP A 41 -12.51 -29.83 10.84
C ASP A 41 -13.90 -29.38 11.28
N ARG A 42 -14.00 -28.27 12.05
CA ARG A 42 -15.13 -27.31 11.95
C ARG A 42 -14.99 -25.99 12.74
N CYS A 43 -13.82 -25.34 12.75
CA CYS A 43 -13.72 -24.01 13.41
C CYS A 43 -12.65 -23.08 12.82
N CYS A 44 -12.63 -22.87 11.50
CA CYS A 44 -11.59 -22.07 10.83
C CYS A 44 -11.82 -20.54 10.89
N GLY A 45 -12.98 -20.07 11.36
CA GLY A 45 -13.30 -18.63 11.46
C GLY A 45 -12.88 -17.98 12.78
N SER A 46 -13.12 -18.66 13.91
CA SER A 46 -12.86 -18.13 15.26
C SER A 46 -11.39 -18.22 15.67
N LEU A 47 -10.60 -19.07 14.99
CA LEU A 47 -9.18 -19.27 15.29
C LEU A 47 -8.25 -18.19 14.72
N LYS A 48 -8.70 -17.34 13.78
CA LYS A 48 -7.87 -16.24 13.24
C LYS A 48 -7.63 -15.14 14.29
N SER A 49 -8.68 -14.76 15.01
CA SER A 49 -8.62 -13.78 16.10
C SER A 49 -7.84 -14.31 17.31
N ILE A 50 -7.98 -15.60 17.63
CA ILE A 50 -7.25 -16.22 18.74
C ILE A 50 -5.76 -16.46 18.40
N ALA A 51 -5.43 -16.80 17.15
CA ALA A 51 -4.04 -16.91 16.70
C ALA A 51 -3.31 -15.55 16.74
N GLN A 52 -4.00 -14.46 16.36
CA GLN A 52 -3.47 -13.09 16.51
C GLN A 52 -3.21 -12.73 17.99
N LEU A 53 -4.15 -13.03 18.88
CA LEU A 53 -3.98 -12.79 20.32
C LEU A 53 -2.85 -13.63 20.94
N ARG A 54 -2.65 -14.86 20.47
CA ARG A 54 -1.60 -15.75 20.99
C ARG A 54 -0.19 -15.33 20.56
N CYS A 55 -0.05 -14.75 19.37
CA CYS A 55 1.20 -14.12 18.92
C CYS A 55 1.54 -12.85 19.73
N LEU A 56 0.53 -12.04 20.09
CA LEU A 56 0.71 -10.85 20.94
C LEU A 56 1.05 -11.17 22.40
N LEU A 57 0.56 -12.29 22.93
CA LEU A 57 0.72 -12.64 24.35
C LEU A 57 1.99 -13.44 24.68
N TRP A 58 2.53 -14.20 23.72
CA TRP A 58 3.69 -15.09 23.95
C TRP A 58 4.91 -14.82 23.07
N GLY A 59 4.82 -13.84 22.15
CA GLY A 59 5.99 -13.30 21.47
C GLY A 59 6.84 -12.51 22.46
N SER A 60 8.05 -13.00 22.74
CA SER A 60 9.03 -12.31 23.57
C SER A 60 9.19 -10.85 23.15
N SER A 61 9.11 -9.95 24.12
CA SER A 61 9.35 -8.51 23.98
C SER A 61 10.67 -8.23 23.25
N GLN A 62 10.57 -7.85 21.98
CA GLN A 62 11.53 -6.95 21.35
C GLN A 62 10.76 -5.72 20.91
N HIS A 63 11.34 -4.56 21.24
CA HIS A 63 10.76 -3.24 21.14
C HIS A 63 9.87 -3.01 19.90
N SER A 64 8.67 -2.51 20.15
CA SER A 64 7.88 -1.77 19.18
C SER A 64 8.62 -0.49 18.81
N SER A 65 9.60 -0.59 17.93
CA SER A 65 9.97 0.53 17.07
C SER A 65 8.98 0.53 15.92
N ALA A 66 8.32 1.65 15.70
CA ALA A 66 7.56 1.88 14.47
C ALA A 66 8.57 1.92 13.31
N VAL A 67 8.95 0.74 12.79
CA VAL A 67 9.80 0.64 11.61
C VAL A 67 8.90 0.88 10.40
N GLN A 68 8.95 2.11 9.90
CA GLN A 68 8.40 2.48 8.61
C GLN A 68 9.24 1.75 7.54
N SER A 69 8.76 0.61 7.04
CA SER A 69 9.42 -0.10 5.94
C SER A 69 9.30 0.72 4.65
N THR A 70 10.41 1.31 4.22
CA THR A 70 10.53 2.14 3.01
C THR A 70 10.79 1.28 1.77
N SER A 71 10.07 0.16 1.60
CA SER A 71 10.23 -0.73 0.45
C SER A 71 9.75 0.00 -0.81
N LEU A 72 10.68 0.56 -1.58
CA LEU A 72 10.40 1.38 -2.76
C LEU A 72 10.96 0.82 -4.06
N THR A 73 11.54 -0.37 -4.03
CA THR A 73 11.82 -1.14 -5.23
C THR A 73 10.79 -2.25 -5.39
N VAL A 74 9.84 -2.06 -6.32
CA VAL A 74 9.14 -3.18 -6.95
C VAL A 74 9.64 -3.21 -8.39
N PRO A 75 10.60 -4.06 -8.76
CA PRO A 75 10.84 -4.31 -10.16
C PRO A 75 9.53 -4.85 -10.75
N PHE A 76 8.99 -4.09 -11.71
CA PHE A 76 7.77 -4.41 -12.43
C PHE A 76 7.94 -5.77 -13.11
N THR A 77 7.43 -6.83 -12.48
CA THR A 77 7.37 -8.16 -13.07
C THR A 77 5.92 -8.53 -13.30
N ALA A 78 5.67 -9.37 -14.31
CA ALA A 78 4.36 -9.83 -14.73
C ALA A 78 3.53 -10.53 -13.61
N LEU A 79 4.10 -10.75 -12.42
CA LEU A 79 3.40 -11.22 -11.21
C LEU A 79 2.45 -10.19 -10.60
N ASP A 80 2.69 -8.89 -10.79
CA ASP A 80 1.79 -7.82 -10.33
C ASP A 80 0.59 -7.63 -11.27
N VAL A 81 0.64 -8.22 -12.47
CA VAL A 81 -0.48 -8.28 -13.44
C VAL A 81 -1.24 -9.60 -13.30
N LEU A 82 -1.25 -10.20 -12.10
CA LEU A 82 -2.23 -11.23 -11.81
C LEU A 82 -3.55 -10.52 -11.48
N PRO A 83 -4.57 -10.55 -12.36
CA PRO A 83 -5.88 -10.05 -12.00
C PRO A 83 -6.27 -10.75 -10.69
N GLN A 84 -6.71 -9.99 -9.69
CA GLN A 84 -7.38 -10.56 -8.52
C GLN A 84 -8.67 -11.22 -9.03
N LYS A 85 -8.51 -12.45 -9.52
CA LYS A 85 -9.61 -13.32 -9.93
C LYS A 85 -10.47 -13.56 -8.69
N SER A 86 -11.76 -13.78 -8.96
CA SER A 86 -12.71 -14.35 -8.02
C SER A 86 -12.05 -15.46 -7.18
N LYS A 87 -12.42 -15.57 -5.90
CA LYS A 87 -11.96 -16.64 -4.99
C LYS A 87 -11.73 -17.94 -5.76
N PRO A 88 -10.51 -18.53 -5.70
CA PRO A 88 -10.16 -19.67 -6.54
C PRO A 88 -11.15 -20.81 -6.31
N SER A 89 -11.54 -21.49 -7.39
CA SER A 89 -12.36 -22.70 -7.26
C SER A 89 -11.54 -23.80 -6.56
N LYS A 90 -12.21 -24.77 -5.94
CA LYS A 90 -11.52 -25.90 -5.29
C LYS A 90 -10.59 -26.66 -6.24
N GLU A 91 -10.95 -26.73 -7.53
CA GLU A 91 -10.13 -27.36 -8.57
C GLU A 91 -8.84 -26.58 -8.82
N MET A 92 -8.93 -25.24 -8.91
CA MET A 92 -7.76 -24.36 -9.06
C MET A 92 -6.84 -24.42 -7.84
N GLU A 93 -7.39 -24.56 -6.62
CA GLU A 93 -6.58 -24.75 -5.41
C GLU A 93 -5.83 -26.09 -5.42
N LEU A 94 -6.47 -27.17 -5.90
CA LEU A 94 -5.82 -28.48 -6.04
C LEU A 94 -4.72 -28.46 -7.10
N GLU A 95 -4.98 -27.80 -8.23
CA GLU A 95 -3.99 -27.61 -9.30
C GLU A 95 -2.79 -26.78 -8.81
N ALA A 96 -3.03 -25.69 -8.07
CA ALA A 96 -1.96 -24.88 -7.49
C ALA A 96 -1.09 -25.70 -6.52
N LYS A 97 -1.70 -26.57 -5.70
CA LYS A 97 -0.96 -27.48 -4.80
C LYS A 97 -0.13 -28.51 -5.58
N ALA A 98 -0.69 -29.09 -6.64
CA ALA A 98 0.03 -30.02 -7.50
C ALA A 98 1.23 -29.34 -8.19
N ALA A 99 1.04 -28.13 -8.71
CA ALA A 99 2.10 -27.33 -9.33
C ALA A 99 3.21 -26.98 -8.33
N LEU A 100 2.87 -26.62 -7.08
CA LEU A 100 3.85 -26.39 -6.01
C LEU A 100 4.67 -27.66 -5.74
N GLN A 101 4.02 -28.81 -5.59
CA GLN A 101 4.72 -30.07 -5.33
C GLN A 101 5.69 -30.41 -6.48
N GLN A 102 5.27 -30.20 -7.73
CA GLN A 102 6.15 -30.38 -8.88
C GLN A 102 7.31 -29.39 -8.88
N ALA A 103 7.09 -28.13 -8.49
CA ALA A 103 8.13 -27.12 -8.39
C ALA A 103 9.19 -27.50 -7.35
N LEU A 104 8.76 -28.02 -6.19
CA LEU A 104 9.67 -28.50 -5.15
C LEU A 104 10.53 -29.67 -5.63
N GLU A 105 9.97 -30.62 -6.38
CA GLU A 105 10.74 -31.71 -6.98
C GLU A 105 11.73 -31.19 -8.04
N MET A 106 11.31 -30.24 -8.89
CA MET A 106 12.22 -29.61 -9.85
C MET A 106 13.36 -28.83 -9.17
N LYS A 107 13.08 -28.19 -8.03
CA LYS A 107 14.09 -27.53 -7.18
C LYS A 107 15.09 -28.53 -6.61
N LYS A 108 14.64 -29.67 -6.10
CA LYS A 108 15.53 -30.77 -5.64
C LYS A 108 16.42 -31.31 -6.76
N LEU A 109 15.90 -31.37 -7.99
CA LEU A 109 16.64 -31.77 -9.18
C LEU A 109 17.59 -30.68 -9.71
N GLY A 110 17.67 -29.51 -9.06
CA GLY A 110 18.49 -28.37 -9.47
C GLY A 110 17.96 -27.61 -10.70
N LYS A 111 16.75 -27.93 -11.20
CA LYS A 111 16.13 -27.30 -12.37
C LYS A 111 15.36 -26.03 -11.97
N ARG A 112 16.10 -24.99 -11.56
CA ARG A 112 15.56 -23.73 -11.01
C ARG A 112 14.59 -23.01 -11.93
N ASP A 113 14.93 -22.80 -13.20
CA ASP A 113 14.05 -22.10 -14.15
C ASP A 113 12.68 -22.77 -14.32
N LYS A 114 12.66 -24.11 -14.25
CA LYS A 114 11.41 -24.87 -14.33
C LYS A 114 10.60 -24.73 -13.04
N ALA A 115 11.27 -24.79 -11.89
CA ALA A 115 10.62 -24.55 -10.60
C ALA A 115 10.02 -23.14 -10.52
N HIS A 116 10.76 -22.11 -10.96
CA HIS A 116 10.27 -20.73 -11.06
C HIS A 116 8.98 -20.68 -11.90
N LYS A 117 8.99 -21.19 -13.13
CA LYS A 117 7.80 -21.17 -14.01
C LYS A 117 6.59 -21.90 -13.40
N LEU A 118 6.82 -23.03 -12.72
CA LEU A 118 5.78 -23.79 -12.04
C LEU A 118 5.19 -23.04 -10.83
N LEU A 119 6.02 -22.31 -10.08
CA LEU A 119 5.55 -21.47 -8.98
C LEU A 119 4.75 -20.27 -9.47
N VAL A 120 5.19 -19.62 -10.55
CA VAL A 120 4.41 -18.55 -11.20
C VAL A 120 3.07 -19.08 -11.69
N HIS A 121 3.04 -20.29 -12.27
CA HIS A 121 1.79 -20.96 -12.63
C HIS A 121 0.91 -21.21 -11.40
N ALA A 122 1.46 -21.73 -10.29
CA ALA A 122 0.72 -21.94 -9.05
C ALA A 122 0.10 -20.64 -8.51
N LEU A 123 0.83 -19.52 -8.56
CA LEU A 123 0.34 -18.19 -8.16
C LEU A 123 -0.69 -17.62 -9.14
N SER A 124 -0.61 -17.95 -10.43
CA SER A 124 -1.63 -17.57 -11.41
C SER A 124 -2.98 -18.25 -11.16
N MET A 125 -2.96 -19.44 -10.55
CA MET A 125 -4.16 -20.19 -10.14
C MET A 125 -4.65 -19.73 -8.76
N ASN A 126 -3.73 -19.56 -7.81
CA ASN A 126 -4.05 -19.05 -6.48
C ASN A 126 -3.06 -17.95 -6.05
N PRO A 127 -3.41 -16.66 -6.24
CA PRO A 127 -2.55 -15.53 -5.89
C PRO A 127 -2.27 -15.39 -4.39
N GLU A 128 -3.12 -15.97 -3.54
CA GLU A 128 -3.00 -15.92 -2.07
C GLU A 128 -2.29 -17.17 -1.51
N PHE A 129 -1.66 -17.98 -2.37
CA PHE A 129 -1.01 -19.21 -1.92
C PHE A 129 0.32 -18.96 -1.22
N VAL A 130 0.25 -18.92 0.11
CA VAL A 130 1.37 -18.58 1.01
C VAL A 130 2.62 -19.45 0.76
N ASP A 131 2.48 -20.77 0.64
CA ASP A 131 3.63 -21.66 0.46
C ASP A 131 4.34 -21.39 -0.87
N ALA A 132 3.58 -21.19 -1.95
CA ALA A 132 4.14 -20.85 -3.26
C ALA A 132 4.85 -19.49 -3.25
N LEU A 133 4.30 -18.48 -2.56
CA LEU A 133 4.96 -17.18 -2.38
C LEU A 133 6.31 -17.33 -1.66
N THR A 134 6.33 -18.11 -0.57
CA THR A 134 7.58 -18.31 0.19
C THR A 134 8.63 -19.10 -0.59
N GLU A 135 8.23 -20.15 -1.32
CA GLU A 135 9.17 -20.92 -2.14
C GLU A 135 9.71 -20.08 -3.31
N LEU A 136 8.86 -19.27 -3.95
CA LEU A 136 9.30 -18.38 -5.01
C LEU A 136 10.30 -17.35 -4.48
N GLY A 137 10.03 -16.76 -3.31
CA GLY A 137 10.98 -15.88 -2.64
C GLY A 137 12.34 -16.55 -2.41
N THR A 138 12.38 -17.84 -2.01
CA THR A 138 13.67 -18.52 -1.81
C THR A 138 14.45 -18.72 -3.10
N ILE A 139 13.76 -18.96 -4.23
CA ILE A 139 14.41 -19.07 -5.54
C ILE A 139 14.96 -17.71 -5.96
N LEU A 140 14.21 -16.63 -5.75
CA LEU A 140 14.65 -15.26 -6.08
C LEU A 140 15.86 -14.81 -5.23
N GLU A 141 15.92 -15.21 -3.95
CA GLU A 141 17.10 -15.01 -3.13
C GLU A 141 18.33 -15.73 -3.71
N GLU A 142 18.18 -16.97 -4.19
CA GLU A 142 19.26 -17.70 -4.88
C GLU A 142 19.66 -17.01 -6.21
N GLU A 143 18.72 -16.35 -6.89
CA GLU A 143 18.94 -15.54 -8.09
C GLU A 143 19.49 -14.12 -7.78
N LYS A 144 19.70 -13.78 -6.50
CA LYS A 144 20.15 -12.47 -5.98
C LYS A 144 19.15 -11.33 -6.14
N ASP A 145 17.90 -11.61 -6.46
CA ASP A 145 16.83 -10.63 -6.43
C ASP A 145 16.18 -10.59 -5.03
N VAL A 146 16.93 -10.00 -4.08
CA VAL A 146 16.54 -9.92 -2.67
C VAL A 146 15.30 -9.05 -2.47
N VAL A 147 15.13 -8.03 -3.31
CA VAL A 147 14.03 -7.07 -3.22
C VAL A 147 12.70 -7.76 -3.57
N GLN A 148 12.65 -8.47 -4.70
CA GLN A 148 11.43 -9.22 -5.05
C GLN A 148 11.13 -10.32 -4.03
N ALA A 149 12.17 -10.99 -3.51
CA ALA A 149 11.99 -11.99 -2.49
C ALA A 149 11.31 -11.41 -1.23
N ASP A 150 11.80 -10.27 -0.72
CA ASP A 150 11.21 -9.59 0.43
C ASP A 150 9.76 -9.17 0.18
N HIS A 151 9.46 -8.67 -1.02
CA HIS A 151 8.09 -8.36 -1.42
C HIS A 151 7.16 -9.58 -1.33
N LEU A 152 7.60 -10.74 -1.82
CA LEU A 152 6.82 -11.99 -1.74
C LEU A 152 6.66 -12.47 -0.29
N TYR A 153 7.67 -12.33 0.56
CA TYR A 153 7.54 -12.66 1.99
C TYR A 153 6.58 -11.72 2.71
N THR A 154 6.62 -10.43 2.41
CA THR A 154 5.69 -9.43 2.93
C THR A 154 4.26 -9.75 2.49
N LYS A 155 4.06 -10.12 1.22
CA LYS A 155 2.75 -10.59 0.71
C LYS A 155 2.27 -11.85 1.41
N ALA A 156 3.16 -12.83 1.63
CA ALA A 156 2.85 -14.06 2.35
C ALA A 156 2.42 -13.80 3.80
N LEU A 157 3.09 -12.88 4.50
CA LEU A 157 2.77 -12.49 5.88
C LEU A 157 1.50 -11.64 5.99
N ALA A 158 1.18 -10.84 4.98
CA ALA A 158 -0.10 -10.12 4.93
C ALA A 158 -1.30 -11.09 4.89
N ILE A 159 -1.14 -12.24 4.24
CA ILE A 159 -2.16 -13.30 4.18
C ILE A 159 -2.13 -14.17 5.44
N SER A 160 -0.94 -14.61 5.86
CA SER A 160 -0.73 -15.47 7.02
C SER A 160 0.36 -14.91 7.94
N PRO A 161 -0.02 -14.07 8.93
CA PRO A 161 0.94 -13.41 9.83
C PRO A 161 1.78 -14.38 10.66
N CYS A 162 1.28 -15.60 10.91
CA CYS A 162 1.94 -16.59 11.75
C CYS A 162 2.83 -17.58 10.98
N ASN A 163 3.07 -17.37 9.68
CA ASN A 163 3.93 -18.26 8.91
C ASN A 163 5.40 -18.10 9.32
N LYS A 164 5.91 -19.10 10.07
CA LYS A 164 7.29 -19.14 10.56
C LYS A 164 8.34 -19.01 9.45
N ARG A 165 8.12 -19.65 8.30
CA ARG A 165 9.10 -19.64 7.20
C ARG A 165 9.22 -18.26 6.58
N ALA A 166 8.09 -17.63 6.28
CA ALA A 166 8.04 -16.28 5.73
C ALA A 166 8.63 -15.26 6.69
N LEU A 167 8.37 -15.40 7.99
CA LEU A 167 8.89 -14.52 9.04
C LEU A 167 10.42 -14.61 9.12
N ILE A 168 10.99 -15.81 9.23
CA ILE A 168 12.45 -16.00 9.28
C ILE A 168 13.13 -15.46 8.02
N SER A 169 12.54 -15.72 6.86
CA SER A 169 13.09 -15.20 5.59
C SER A 169 13.04 -13.67 5.55
N ARG A 170 11.93 -13.05 5.95
CA ARG A 170 11.78 -11.59 5.97
C ARG A 170 12.73 -10.92 6.96
N ASP A 171 12.90 -11.47 8.17
CA ASP A 171 13.82 -10.92 9.17
C ASP A 171 15.27 -10.86 8.64
N ARG A 172 15.62 -11.77 7.73
CA ARG A 172 16.93 -11.78 7.05
C ARG A 172 16.99 -10.79 5.88
N THR A 173 15.93 -10.69 5.06
CA THR A 173 15.94 -9.84 3.85
C THR A 173 15.70 -8.37 4.15
N LEU A 174 14.90 -8.05 5.16
CA LEU A 174 14.51 -6.68 5.50
C LEU A 174 15.69 -5.70 5.64
N PRO A 175 16.72 -5.94 6.49
CA PRO A 175 17.83 -5.00 6.62
C PRO A 175 18.64 -4.85 5.32
N LEU A 176 18.68 -5.90 4.48
CA LEU A 176 19.37 -5.86 3.20
C LEU A 176 18.61 -4.98 2.19
N VAL A 177 17.29 -5.10 2.14
CA VAL A 177 16.44 -4.28 1.25
C VAL A 177 16.46 -2.82 1.69
N GLU A 178 16.37 -2.54 2.99
CA GLU A 178 16.50 -1.18 3.51
C GLU A 178 17.84 -0.53 3.13
N GLU A 179 18.94 -1.27 3.23
CA GLU A 179 20.25 -0.77 2.79
C GLU A 179 20.30 -0.54 1.27
N ILE A 180 19.71 -1.43 0.47
CA ILE A 180 19.62 -1.28 -0.98
C ILE A 180 18.83 -0.02 -1.34
N ASP A 181 17.66 0.19 -0.75
CA ASP A 181 16.80 1.35 -1.01
C ASP A 181 17.49 2.67 -0.59
N GLN A 182 18.15 2.70 0.57
CA GLN A 182 18.93 3.87 1.02
C GLN A 182 20.09 4.20 0.06
N ARG A 183 20.77 3.18 -0.47
CA ARG A 183 21.81 3.38 -1.50
C ARG A 183 21.20 3.97 -2.78
N TYR A 184 20.03 3.51 -3.20
CA TYR A 184 19.33 4.09 -4.36
C TYR A 184 18.95 5.55 -4.15
N PHE A 185 18.45 5.93 -2.97
CA PHE A 185 18.21 7.34 -2.65
C PHE A 185 19.48 8.17 -2.72
N SER A 186 20.58 7.68 -2.16
CA SER A 186 21.89 8.36 -2.23
C SER A 186 22.35 8.59 -3.68
N ILE A 187 22.09 7.63 -4.58
CA ILE A 187 22.38 7.77 -6.01
C ILE A 187 21.51 8.86 -6.64
N ILE A 188 20.22 8.90 -6.32
CA ILE A 188 19.30 9.94 -6.82
C ILE A 188 19.75 11.32 -6.34
N ASP A 189 20.08 11.47 -5.06
CA ASP A 189 20.56 12.73 -4.48
C ASP A 189 21.83 13.22 -5.15
N SER A 190 22.76 12.33 -5.47
CA SER A 190 23.98 12.69 -6.19
C SER A 190 23.67 13.25 -7.59
N LYS A 191 22.67 12.70 -8.29
CA LYS A 191 22.22 13.17 -9.60
C LYS A 191 21.49 14.50 -9.50
N VAL A 192 20.62 14.67 -8.50
CA VAL A 192 19.91 15.93 -8.22
C VAL A 192 20.91 17.04 -7.91
N ARG A 193 21.89 16.79 -7.03
CA ARG A 193 22.95 17.77 -6.71
C ARG A 193 23.72 18.19 -7.96
N ARG A 194 24.02 17.23 -8.83
CA ARG A 194 24.70 17.50 -10.11
C ARG A 194 23.83 18.36 -11.03
N LEU A 195 22.52 18.11 -11.11
CA LEU A 195 21.58 18.96 -11.85
C LEU A 195 21.51 20.38 -11.27
N MET A 196 21.42 20.51 -9.95
CA MET A 196 21.36 21.81 -9.26
C MET A 196 22.65 22.63 -9.39
N SER A 197 23.79 21.98 -9.65
CA SER A 197 25.07 22.66 -9.90
C SER A 197 25.14 23.37 -11.26
N ILE A 198 24.23 23.05 -12.19
CA ILE A 198 24.21 23.68 -13.51
C ILE A 198 23.73 25.13 -13.38
N PRO A 199 24.46 26.12 -13.95
CA PRO A 199 24.05 27.52 -13.88
C PRO A 199 22.66 27.77 -14.48
N LYS A 200 21.82 28.51 -13.77
CA LYS A 200 20.43 28.82 -14.19
C LYS A 200 20.34 29.56 -15.54
N GLY A 201 21.40 30.27 -15.94
CA GLY A 201 21.49 30.98 -17.22
C GLY A 201 21.86 30.10 -18.42
N ASN A 202 22.09 28.79 -18.21
CA ASN A 202 22.47 27.88 -19.30
C ASN A 202 21.30 27.72 -20.30
N SER A 203 21.53 28.10 -21.55
CA SER A 203 20.55 28.02 -22.63
C SER A 203 20.12 26.58 -22.94
N ALA A 204 21.02 25.61 -22.81
CA ALA A 204 20.70 24.20 -22.99
C ALA A 204 19.74 23.69 -21.90
N LEU A 205 19.98 24.08 -20.64
CA LEU A 205 19.08 23.72 -19.53
C LEU A 205 17.69 24.32 -19.75
N ARG A 206 17.61 25.59 -20.14
CA ARG A 206 16.32 26.23 -20.46
C ARG A 206 15.55 25.50 -21.54
N ARG A 207 16.22 25.13 -22.64
CA ARG A 207 15.61 24.37 -23.73
C ARG A 207 15.09 23.00 -23.26
N VAL A 208 15.88 22.27 -22.47
CA VAL A 208 15.46 20.98 -21.91
C VAL A 208 14.26 21.16 -20.97
N MET A 209 14.26 22.20 -20.11
CA MET A 209 13.12 22.49 -19.24
C MET A 209 11.85 22.81 -20.03
N GLU A 210 11.95 23.59 -21.10
CA GLU A 210 10.82 23.90 -21.99
C GLU A 210 10.30 22.65 -22.71
N GLU A 211 11.18 21.79 -23.22
CA GLU A 211 10.77 20.55 -23.89
C GLU A 211 10.12 19.56 -22.90
N THR A 212 10.74 19.37 -21.72
CA THR A 212 10.22 18.46 -20.68
C THR A 212 8.86 18.89 -20.13
N TYR A 213 8.55 20.18 -20.12
CA TYR A 213 7.22 20.69 -19.77
C TYR A 213 6.12 20.11 -20.66
N TYR A 214 6.32 20.14 -21.99
CA TYR A 214 5.36 19.56 -22.94
C TYR A 214 5.30 18.03 -22.85
N HIS A 215 6.44 17.38 -22.61
CA HIS A 215 6.47 15.94 -22.39
C HIS A 215 5.68 15.52 -21.16
N HIS A 216 5.75 16.30 -20.07
CA HIS A 216 4.96 16.02 -18.87
C HIS A 216 3.46 16.05 -19.16
N ILE A 217 2.98 17.09 -19.86
CA ILE A 217 1.57 17.21 -20.26
C ILE A 217 1.16 16.02 -21.13
N TYR A 218 1.96 15.71 -22.15
CA TYR A 218 1.71 14.59 -23.05
C TYR A 218 1.56 13.27 -22.29
N HIS A 219 2.51 12.93 -21.43
CA HIS A 219 2.45 11.66 -20.72
C HIS A 219 1.32 11.59 -19.70
N THR A 220 1.01 12.67 -18.98
CA THR A 220 -0.08 12.64 -17.98
C THR A 220 -1.45 12.51 -18.62
N VAL A 221 -1.71 13.14 -19.78
CA VAL A 221 -3.00 12.98 -20.48
C VAL A 221 -3.07 11.67 -21.27
N ALA A 222 -1.93 11.17 -21.76
CA ALA A 222 -1.87 9.89 -22.47
C ALA A 222 -2.19 8.69 -21.54
N ILE A 223 -1.76 8.73 -20.27
CA ILE A 223 -2.10 7.69 -19.27
C ILE A 223 -3.61 7.62 -19.03
N GLU A 224 -4.32 8.76 -19.12
CA GLU A 224 -5.77 8.83 -19.02
C GLU A 224 -6.50 8.43 -20.32
N GLY A 225 -5.77 8.12 -21.40
CA GLY A 225 -6.30 7.63 -22.67
C GLY A 225 -6.39 8.66 -23.80
N SER A 226 -5.76 9.83 -23.68
CA SER A 226 -5.76 10.85 -24.75
C SER A 226 -5.01 10.38 -25.99
N THR A 227 -5.54 10.70 -27.18
CA THR A 227 -4.94 10.35 -28.48
C THR A 227 -4.07 11.48 -29.08
N LEU A 228 -3.88 12.58 -28.35
CA LEU A 228 -3.11 13.73 -28.81
C LEU A 228 -1.61 13.41 -28.89
N THR A 229 -0.96 13.86 -29.96
CA THR A 229 0.50 13.76 -30.11
C THR A 229 1.21 14.93 -29.44
N LEU A 230 2.51 14.77 -29.15
CA LEU A 230 3.33 15.82 -28.55
C LEU A 230 3.35 17.12 -29.38
N SER A 231 3.39 17.02 -30.71
CA SER A 231 3.35 18.17 -31.62
C SER A 231 2.01 18.90 -31.58
N GLU A 232 0.91 18.15 -31.50
CA GLU A 232 -0.44 18.73 -31.37
C GLU A 232 -0.59 19.44 -30.02
N ILE A 233 -0.14 18.84 -28.92
CA ILE A 233 -0.16 19.46 -27.59
C ILE A 233 0.66 20.75 -27.58
N ARG A 234 1.86 20.74 -28.16
CA ARG A 234 2.68 21.94 -28.30
C ARG A 234 1.94 23.03 -29.08
N HIS A 235 1.35 22.68 -30.21
CA HIS A 235 0.56 23.61 -31.03
C HIS A 235 -0.60 24.23 -30.23
N ILE A 236 -1.37 23.42 -29.50
CA ILE A 236 -2.50 23.87 -28.68
C ILE A 236 -2.03 24.85 -27.59
N ILE A 237 -0.94 24.55 -26.88
CA ILE A 237 -0.49 25.36 -25.75
C ILE A 237 0.16 26.68 -26.20
N GLU A 238 0.92 26.64 -27.29
CA GLU A 238 1.63 27.81 -27.83
C GLU A 238 0.69 28.76 -28.57
N THR A 239 -0.15 28.23 -29.46
CA THR A 239 -1.00 29.05 -30.33
C THR A 239 -2.39 29.32 -29.76
N ARG A 240 -2.89 28.44 -28.87
CA ARG A 240 -4.29 28.42 -28.39
C ARG A 240 -5.32 28.18 -29.49
N TYR A 241 -4.91 27.70 -30.66
CA TYR A 241 -5.82 27.24 -31.71
C TYR A 241 -6.13 25.75 -31.55
N ALA A 242 -7.35 25.39 -31.94
CA ALA A 242 -7.81 24.00 -31.89
C ALA A 242 -7.21 23.18 -33.04
N VAL A 243 -6.89 21.92 -32.75
CA VAL A 243 -6.43 20.95 -33.74
C VAL A 243 -7.65 20.32 -34.43
N PRO A 244 -7.73 20.35 -35.77
CA PRO A 244 -8.85 19.76 -36.50
C PRO A 244 -8.85 18.24 -36.38
N GLY A 245 -10.04 17.64 -36.25
CA GLY A 245 -10.20 16.18 -36.22
C GLY A 245 -9.91 15.51 -34.87
N LYS A 246 -9.63 16.29 -33.82
CA LYS A 246 -9.43 15.80 -32.45
C LYS A 246 -10.56 16.24 -31.52
N SER A 247 -10.83 15.48 -30.46
CA SER A 247 -11.90 15.82 -29.52
C SER A 247 -11.58 17.12 -28.79
N LEU A 248 -12.55 18.03 -28.69
CA LEU A 248 -12.39 19.25 -27.90
C LEU A 248 -12.15 18.93 -26.42
N GLN A 249 -12.70 17.81 -25.92
CA GLN A 249 -12.47 17.36 -24.56
C GLN A 249 -11.00 17.01 -24.30
N GLU A 250 -10.37 16.24 -25.20
CA GLU A 250 -8.93 15.91 -25.10
C GLU A 250 -8.06 17.17 -25.13
N GLN A 251 -8.41 18.14 -25.98
CA GLN A 251 -7.70 19.42 -26.07
C GLN A 251 -7.86 20.23 -24.78
N ASN A 252 -9.06 20.25 -24.20
CA ASN A 252 -9.35 20.92 -22.94
C ASN A 252 -8.63 20.28 -21.75
N GLU A 253 -8.42 18.96 -21.75
CA GLU A 253 -7.59 18.28 -20.73
C GLU A 253 -6.15 18.79 -20.76
N ALA A 254 -5.53 18.85 -21.94
CA ALA A 254 -4.17 19.37 -22.08
C ALA A 254 -4.05 20.83 -21.62
N ILE A 255 -5.04 21.67 -21.94
CA ILE A 255 -5.11 23.07 -21.49
C ILE A 255 -5.29 23.15 -19.97
N GLY A 256 -6.10 22.27 -19.38
CA GLY A 256 -6.31 22.22 -17.93
C GLY A 256 -5.05 21.86 -17.16
N VAL A 257 -4.29 20.87 -17.64
CA VAL A 257 -2.99 20.50 -17.06
C VAL A 257 -1.98 21.64 -17.18
N ASP A 258 -1.89 22.31 -18.34
CA ASP A 258 -1.05 23.50 -18.52
C ASP A 258 -1.39 24.61 -17.52
N ALA A 259 -2.69 24.89 -17.32
CA ALA A 259 -3.15 25.89 -16.37
C ALA A 259 -2.82 25.50 -14.92
N ALA A 260 -2.97 24.22 -14.57
CA ALA A 260 -2.67 23.70 -13.23
C ALA A 260 -1.17 23.78 -12.92
N MET A 261 -0.30 23.37 -13.86
CA MET A 261 1.15 23.47 -13.68
C MET A 261 1.63 24.92 -13.56
N LYS A 262 1.09 25.84 -14.36
CA LYS A 262 1.39 27.27 -14.21
C LYS A 262 1.05 27.77 -12.82
N TYR A 263 -0.12 27.42 -12.29
CA TYR A 263 -0.53 27.78 -10.94
C TYR A 263 0.40 27.21 -9.86
N ILE A 264 0.80 25.94 -9.99
CA ILE A 264 1.76 25.32 -9.06
C ILE A 264 3.08 26.11 -9.07
N ASN A 265 3.61 26.40 -10.27
CA ASN A 265 4.90 27.07 -10.43
C ASN A 265 4.90 28.53 -9.96
N THR A 266 3.80 29.27 -10.17
CA THR A 266 3.72 30.70 -9.82
C THR A 266 3.26 30.95 -8.39
N THR A 267 2.39 30.09 -7.85
CA THR A 267 1.68 30.36 -6.60
C THR A 267 2.14 29.43 -5.49
N LEU A 268 2.23 28.12 -5.74
CA LEU A 268 2.50 27.15 -4.68
C LEU A 268 4.00 27.00 -4.37
N LEU A 269 4.87 27.02 -5.39
CA LEU A 269 6.32 26.87 -5.17
C LEU A 269 6.96 28.06 -4.44
N SER A 270 6.45 29.28 -4.63
CA SER A 270 6.98 30.49 -3.99
C SER A 270 6.32 30.80 -2.65
N ARG A 271 5.19 30.16 -2.32
CA ARG A 271 4.46 30.40 -1.08
C ARG A 271 5.18 29.72 0.07
N SER A 272 5.46 30.47 1.12
CA SER A 272 5.88 29.92 2.41
C SER A 272 4.64 29.56 3.22
N GLY A 273 4.55 28.32 3.67
CA GLY A 273 3.49 27.86 4.57
C GLY A 273 2.92 26.49 4.19
N ASP A 274 2.03 26.02 5.05
CA ASP A 274 1.48 24.66 4.98
C ASP A 274 0.63 24.46 3.73
N MET A 275 0.65 23.23 3.21
CA MET A 275 -0.30 22.81 2.19
C MET A 275 -1.70 22.72 2.79
N THR A 276 -2.71 23.14 2.05
CA THR A 276 -4.11 23.13 2.50
C THR A 276 -4.98 22.31 1.56
N VAL A 277 -6.16 21.88 2.05
CA VAL A 277 -7.15 21.21 1.20
C VAL A 277 -7.59 22.13 0.05
N SER A 278 -7.68 23.44 0.29
CA SER A 278 -7.96 24.44 -0.75
C SER A 278 -6.93 24.41 -1.88
N ASP A 279 -5.64 24.26 -1.59
CA ASP A 279 -4.61 24.21 -2.64
C ASP A 279 -4.84 23.01 -3.57
N ILE A 280 -5.18 21.84 -3.00
CA ILE A 280 -5.47 20.64 -3.80
C ILE A 280 -6.73 20.85 -4.66
N LEU A 281 -7.77 21.47 -4.10
CA LEU A 281 -8.99 21.79 -4.85
C LEU A 281 -8.76 22.85 -5.94
N GLU A 282 -7.86 23.82 -5.71
CA GLU A 282 -7.47 24.81 -6.72
C GLU A 282 -6.70 24.19 -7.88
N ILE A 283 -5.84 23.20 -7.61
CA ILE A 283 -5.20 22.38 -8.64
C ILE A 283 -6.27 21.62 -9.41
N HIS A 284 -7.15 20.89 -8.71
CA HIS A 284 -8.22 20.10 -9.33
C HIS A 284 -9.16 20.96 -10.20
N ARG A 285 -9.49 22.18 -9.75
CA ARG A 285 -10.30 23.13 -10.52
C ARG A 285 -9.66 23.49 -11.85
N ARG A 286 -8.34 23.63 -11.90
CA ARG A 286 -7.63 23.98 -13.14
C ARG A 286 -7.49 22.78 -14.06
N VAL A 287 -7.17 21.61 -13.51
CA VAL A 287 -7.06 20.36 -14.28
C VAL A 287 -8.37 20.04 -14.97
N LEU A 288 -9.50 20.06 -14.23
CA LEU A 288 -10.78 19.62 -14.76
C LEU A 288 -11.65 20.76 -15.31
N GLY A 289 -11.38 22.03 -14.96
CA GLY A 289 -12.32 23.14 -15.19
C GLY A 289 -12.66 23.44 -16.65
N TYR A 290 -11.79 23.13 -17.61
CA TYR A 290 -12.09 23.28 -19.04
C TYR A 290 -12.90 22.10 -19.61
N VAL A 291 -12.92 20.97 -18.90
CA VAL A 291 -13.62 19.75 -19.30
C VAL A 291 -14.98 19.68 -18.61
N ASP A 292 -14.97 19.79 -17.28
CA ASP A 292 -16.16 19.81 -16.43
C ASP A 292 -16.02 20.95 -15.40
N PRO A 293 -16.53 22.16 -15.72
CA PRO A 293 -16.47 23.30 -14.81
C PRO A 293 -17.38 23.15 -13.59
N VAL A 294 -18.34 22.21 -13.61
CA VAL A 294 -19.28 22.00 -12.49
C VAL A 294 -18.58 21.21 -11.38
N GLU A 295 -17.87 20.14 -11.75
CA GLU A 295 -17.14 19.28 -10.81
C GLU A 295 -15.71 19.79 -10.51
N GLY A 296 -15.18 20.70 -11.33
CA GLY A 296 -13.87 21.32 -11.15
C GLY A 296 -13.67 21.96 -9.76
N GLY A 297 -12.77 21.38 -8.96
CA GLY A 297 -12.45 21.87 -7.61
C GLY A 297 -13.49 21.53 -6.55
N ARG A 298 -14.37 20.55 -6.81
CA ARG A 298 -15.28 19.98 -5.81
C ARG A 298 -14.86 18.55 -5.48
N LEU A 299 -15.21 18.12 -4.26
CA LEU A 299 -15.10 16.71 -3.88
C LEU A 299 -16.29 15.96 -4.47
N ARG A 300 -16.07 14.70 -4.85
CA ARG A 300 -17.13 13.86 -5.41
C ARG A 300 -18.28 13.67 -4.41
N THR A 301 -19.50 13.65 -4.94
CA THR A 301 -20.74 13.43 -4.21
C THR A 301 -21.24 12.00 -4.32
N ASN A 302 -20.83 11.30 -5.38
CA ASN A 302 -21.24 9.93 -5.69
C ASN A 302 -20.13 8.92 -5.42
N GLN A 303 -20.51 7.69 -5.08
CA GLN A 303 -19.57 6.59 -4.94
C GLN A 303 -19.17 6.05 -6.31
N VAL A 304 -17.90 5.71 -6.46
CA VAL A 304 -17.32 5.17 -7.70
C VAL A 304 -16.58 3.88 -7.46
N PHE A 305 -16.40 3.11 -8.52
CA PHE A 305 -15.65 1.85 -8.52
C PHE A 305 -14.48 1.98 -9.48
N VAL A 306 -13.30 1.58 -9.02
CA VAL A 306 -12.04 1.80 -9.73
C VAL A 306 -11.33 0.46 -9.90
N GLY A 307 -11.61 -0.24 -11.00
CA GLY A 307 -11.14 -1.62 -11.17
C GLY A 307 -11.63 -2.47 -9.99
N HIS A 308 -10.69 -2.88 -9.12
CA HIS A 308 -10.97 -3.66 -7.90
C HIS A 308 -10.96 -2.82 -6.61
N HIS A 309 -10.56 -1.55 -6.67
CA HIS A 309 -10.51 -0.66 -5.52
C HIS A 309 -11.87 0.03 -5.30
N ILE A 310 -12.33 0.04 -4.05
CA ILE A 310 -13.50 0.78 -3.61
C ILE A 310 -13.00 1.94 -2.75
N PRO A 311 -12.98 3.18 -3.26
CA PRO A 311 -12.57 4.33 -2.48
C PRO A 311 -13.57 4.61 -1.34
N PRO A 312 -13.19 5.44 -0.35
CA PRO A 312 -14.04 5.75 0.81
C PRO A 312 -15.40 6.33 0.43
N HIS A 313 -16.38 6.37 1.33
CA HIS A 313 -17.67 6.96 0.99
C HIS A 313 -17.53 8.49 0.80
N PRO A 314 -18.30 9.14 -0.12
CA PRO A 314 -18.27 10.59 -0.31
C PRO A 314 -18.38 11.44 0.97
N GLN A 315 -19.14 10.96 1.95
CA GLN A 315 -19.31 11.64 3.24
C GLN A 315 -18.02 11.67 4.08
N ASP A 316 -17.14 10.69 3.91
CA ASP A 316 -15.87 10.59 4.65
C ASP A 316 -14.72 11.33 3.96
N LEU A 317 -14.88 11.72 2.69
CA LEU A 317 -13.81 12.32 1.90
C LEU A 317 -13.25 13.59 2.49
N GLN A 318 -14.11 14.46 3.02
CA GLN A 318 -13.66 15.71 3.64
C GLN A 318 -12.72 15.42 4.81
N ARG A 319 -13.05 14.41 5.63
CA ARG A 319 -12.21 13.98 6.75
C ARG A 319 -10.90 13.39 6.25
N HIS A 320 -10.94 12.49 5.26
CA HIS A 320 -9.72 11.89 4.71
C HIS A 320 -8.80 12.89 4.03
N MET A 321 -9.36 13.92 3.37
CA MET A 321 -8.57 15.03 2.80
C MET A 321 -7.91 15.88 3.88
N GLN A 322 -8.58 16.09 5.01
CA GLN A 322 -7.98 16.76 6.17
C GLN A 322 -6.87 15.91 6.79
N GLU A 323 -7.08 14.60 6.93
CA GLU A 323 -6.05 13.66 7.41
C GLU A 323 -4.85 13.61 6.46
N LEU A 324 -5.08 13.63 5.14
CA LEU A 324 -4.01 13.70 4.14
C LEU A 324 -3.18 14.96 4.30
N VAL A 325 -3.83 16.12 4.36
CA VAL A 325 -3.12 17.40 4.50
C VAL A 325 -2.43 17.51 5.86
N HIS A 326 -3.04 17.00 6.92
CA HIS A 326 -2.39 16.91 8.22
C HIS A 326 -1.12 16.06 8.16
N TRP A 327 -1.16 14.90 7.49
CA TRP A 327 0.01 14.06 7.28
C TRP A 327 1.06 14.75 6.41
N LEU A 328 0.68 15.44 5.33
CA LEU A 328 1.62 16.17 4.45
C LEU A 328 2.43 17.23 5.20
N ASN A 329 1.82 17.86 6.20
CA ASN A 329 2.48 18.88 7.02
C ASN A 329 3.03 18.33 8.35
N SER A 330 3.03 17.01 8.55
CA SER A 330 3.50 16.40 9.80
C SER A 330 5.03 16.28 9.81
N GLU A 331 5.64 16.42 10.99
CA GLU A 331 7.08 16.25 11.19
C GLU A 331 7.56 14.86 10.74
N GLU A 332 6.73 13.83 10.93
CA GLU A 332 7.01 12.46 10.48
C GLU A 332 7.19 12.40 8.95
N ALA A 333 6.30 13.07 8.20
CA ALA A 333 6.37 13.09 6.74
C ALA A 333 7.54 13.92 6.23
N LEU A 334 7.91 15.00 6.93
CA LEU A 334 9.06 15.85 6.59
C LEU A 334 10.41 15.18 6.86
N GLN A 335 10.45 14.17 7.73
CA GLN A 335 11.65 13.36 7.99
C GLN A 335 11.90 12.30 6.90
N LEU A 336 10.89 11.99 6.09
CA LEU A 336 11.04 11.04 4.98
C LEU A 336 11.91 11.62 3.87
N HIS A 337 12.52 10.72 3.10
CA HIS A 337 13.23 11.14 1.89
C HIS A 337 12.24 11.77 0.89
N PRO A 338 12.56 12.88 0.18
CA PRO A 338 11.61 13.59 -0.67
C PRO A 338 10.92 12.74 -1.74
N VAL A 339 11.62 11.74 -2.28
CA VAL A 339 11.06 10.80 -3.26
C VAL A 339 10.01 9.89 -2.63
N GLU A 340 10.27 9.40 -1.42
CA GLU A 340 9.32 8.57 -0.66
C GLU A 340 8.11 9.39 -0.23
N TYR A 341 8.35 10.59 0.30
CA TYR A 341 7.30 11.54 0.65
C TYR A 341 6.36 11.80 -0.54
N ALA A 342 6.91 12.09 -1.73
CA ALA A 342 6.14 12.31 -2.94
C ALA A 342 5.37 11.06 -3.39
N ALA A 343 5.98 9.88 -3.32
CA ALA A 343 5.33 8.61 -3.69
C ALA A 343 4.17 8.26 -2.76
N LEU A 344 4.35 8.42 -1.44
CA LEU A 344 3.32 8.18 -0.44
C LEU A 344 2.20 9.22 -0.52
N ALA A 345 2.52 10.49 -0.76
CA ALA A 345 1.54 11.54 -1.00
C ALA A 345 0.66 11.21 -2.21
N HIS A 346 1.28 10.79 -3.32
CA HIS A 346 0.57 10.36 -4.51
C HIS A 346 -0.33 9.14 -4.21
N TYR A 347 0.20 8.10 -3.56
CA TYR A 347 -0.58 6.92 -3.20
C TYR A 347 -1.78 7.25 -2.30
N LYS A 348 -1.57 8.02 -1.22
CA LYS A 348 -2.63 8.41 -0.29
C LYS A 348 -3.72 9.25 -0.97
N LEU A 349 -3.33 10.18 -1.84
CA LEU A 349 -4.29 10.98 -2.60
C LEU A 349 -5.12 10.10 -3.55
N VAL A 350 -4.49 9.19 -4.29
CA VAL A 350 -5.20 8.28 -5.21
C VAL A 350 -6.12 7.31 -4.44
N ALA A 351 -5.65 6.76 -3.33
CA ALA A 351 -6.42 5.83 -2.49
C ALA A 351 -7.66 6.49 -1.89
N CYS A 352 -7.54 7.74 -1.44
CA CYS A 352 -8.62 8.54 -0.87
C CYS A 352 -9.59 9.06 -1.94
N CYS A 353 -9.05 9.60 -3.03
CA CYS A 353 -9.74 10.62 -3.82
C CYS A 353 -9.81 10.35 -5.32
N ARG A 354 -9.62 9.13 -5.83
CA ARG A 354 -9.76 8.92 -7.28
C ARG A 354 -11.11 9.48 -7.75
N ALA A 355 -11.01 10.54 -8.55
CA ALA A 355 -12.14 11.40 -8.90
C ALA A 355 -13.14 10.64 -9.75
N THR A 356 -14.37 11.13 -9.79
CA THR A 356 -15.49 10.62 -10.58
C THR A 356 -15.22 10.75 -12.08
N ARG A 357 -14.35 9.89 -12.62
CA ARG A 357 -14.37 9.51 -14.03
C ARG A 357 -14.81 8.06 -14.13
N SER A 358 -16.11 7.85 -14.11
CA SER A 358 -16.72 6.65 -14.65
C SER A 358 -16.71 6.78 -16.18
N TRP A 359 -15.65 6.30 -16.83
CA TRP A 359 -15.73 6.02 -18.27
C TRP A 359 -16.28 4.60 -18.45
N PRO A 360 -17.45 4.41 -19.08
CA PRO A 360 -17.87 3.11 -19.55
C PRO A 360 -17.02 2.79 -20.80
N GLY A 361 -15.84 2.20 -20.61
CA GLY A 361 -15.03 1.77 -21.76
C GLY A 361 -13.53 1.61 -21.56
N ALA A 362 -12.95 2.09 -20.45
CA ALA A 362 -11.54 1.83 -20.14
C ALA A 362 -11.39 0.42 -19.54
N GLY A 363 -11.49 -0.58 -20.41
CA GLY A 363 -10.99 -1.92 -20.12
C GLY A 363 -9.51 -1.82 -19.77
N LEU A 364 -9.14 -2.51 -18.68
CA LEU A 364 -7.78 -2.78 -18.26
C LEU A 364 -6.88 -3.12 -19.47
N SER A 365 -5.77 -2.41 -19.59
CA SER A 365 -4.58 -2.89 -20.29
C SER A 365 -3.41 -2.93 -19.32
#